data_AF-A0AAE9EZQ8-F1
#
_entry.id   AF-A0AAE9EZQ8-F1
#
_cell.length_a   1.000
_cell.length_b   1.000
_cell.length_c   1.000
_cell.angle_alpha   90.00
_cell.angle_beta   90.00
_cell.angle_gamma   90.00
#
_symmetry.space_group_name_H-M   'P 1'
#
loop_
_entity.id
_entity.type
_entity.pdbx_description
1 polymer ?
#
loop_
_entity_poly.entity_id
_entity_poly.type
_entity_poly.pdbx_seq_one_letter_code
_entity_poly.pdbx_strand_id
1 'polypeptide(L)'
;MSALPPAIAPAFQYASDCYITQSIQMGMEGLHELGLSWPVAFVSAAVLLRVGTAPLHVYAEKLFAERLHAQNFLTRGILKKVSERYRVELGPSKDGSKLEVKTTDPKIAKVTQDALQEVPSMLAEHGLQAARIQNLKMCTVPIWIFSSFALRNVINSDFHPSVAGALWIPDMLAPDPYFVLPVAVGVFGFLNLYSQRKIYPGVIKTTMKQKSYDAVLAFFTMFAVTIMAQLPACIPLYWLMVSTTGMAQAQLLRHPKIKGIFGIKALPTDSTTPIRDLFKMRNV
;
A
#
# COMPACT_ATOMS: atom_id res chain seq x y z
N MET A 1 -2.64 33.02 7.08
CA MET A 1 -2.95 31.62 7.46
C MET A 1 -4.40 31.56 7.92
N SER A 2 -5.29 30.95 7.14
CA SER A 2 -6.68 30.72 7.56
C SER A 2 -6.68 29.80 8.78
N ALA A 3 -7.25 30.26 9.89
CA ALA A 3 -7.38 29.47 11.11
C ALA A 3 -8.08 28.14 10.78
N LEU A 4 -7.50 27.02 11.23
CA LEU A 4 -8.11 25.71 11.08
C LEU A 4 -9.52 25.73 11.71
N PRO A 5 -10.51 25.07 11.11
CA PRO A 5 -11.83 24.93 11.72
C PRO A 5 -11.71 24.44 13.17
N PRO A 6 -12.43 25.04 14.14
CA PRO A 6 -12.28 24.72 15.56
C PRO A 6 -12.48 23.23 15.88
N ALA A 7 -13.32 22.53 15.09
CA ALA A 7 -13.59 21.11 15.24
C ALA A 7 -12.38 20.20 14.96
N ILE A 8 -11.43 20.64 14.12
CA ILE A 8 -10.27 19.82 13.74
C ILE A 8 -8.96 20.33 14.36
N ALA A 9 -8.94 21.56 14.88
CA ALA A 9 -7.76 22.16 15.48
C ALA A 9 -7.11 21.30 16.59
N PRO A 10 -7.87 20.69 17.55
CA PRO A 10 -7.25 19.84 18.57
C PRO A 10 -6.55 18.60 17.99
N ALA A 11 -7.13 17.99 16.95
CA ALA A 11 -6.55 16.82 16.31
C ALA A 11 -5.27 17.16 15.53
N PHE A 12 -5.26 18.32 14.85
CA PHE A 12 -4.05 18.83 14.16
C PHE A 12 -2.95 19.18 15.15
N GLN A 13 -3.30 19.81 16.28
CA GLN A 13 -2.34 20.12 17.34
C GLN A 13 -1.75 18.84 17.92
N TYR A 14 -2.60 17.86 18.26
CA TYR A 14 -2.12 16.56 18.75
C TYR A 14 -1.20 15.87 17.73
N ALA A 15 -1.57 15.86 16.45
CA ALA A 15 -0.74 15.24 15.42
C ALA A 15 0.60 15.96 15.21
N SER A 16 0.66 17.27 15.45
CA SER A 16 1.90 18.05 15.47
C SER A 16 2.77 17.71 16.69
N ASP A 17 2.16 17.58 17.86
CA ASP A 17 2.90 17.59 19.12
C ASP A 17 3.13 16.21 19.72
N CYS A 18 2.55 15.15 19.15
CA CYS A 18 2.72 13.81 19.71
C CYS A 18 4.19 13.34 19.63
N TYR A 19 4.58 12.45 20.55
CA TYR A 19 5.96 11.94 20.62
C TYR A 19 6.44 11.27 19.33
N ILE A 20 5.54 10.68 18.55
CA ILE A 20 5.89 10.06 17.26
C ILE A 20 6.36 11.15 16.29
N THR A 21 5.60 12.22 16.17
CA THR A 21 5.92 13.36 15.29
C THR A 21 7.22 14.03 15.73
N GLN A 22 7.37 14.31 17.03
CA GLN A 22 8.60 14.92 17.57
C GLN A 22 9.83 14.04 17.34
N SER A 23 9.71 12.72 17.53
CA SER A 23 10.83 11.79 17.31
C SER A 23 11.26 11.76 15.84
N ILE A 24 10.29 11.77 14.91
CA ILE A 24 10.59 11.81 13.48
C ILE A 24 11.20 13.16 13.09
N GLN A 25 10.72 14.26 13.67
CA GLN A 25 11.26 15.59 13.47
C GLN A 25 12.73 15.66 13.92
N MET A 26 13.04 15.20 15.14
CA MET A 26 14.42 15.12 15.63
C MET A 26 15.31 14.28 14.71
N GLY A 27 14.77 13.19 14.14
CA GLY A 27 15.48 12.39 13.15
C GLY A 27 15.78 13.16 11.85
N MET A 28 14.85 13.99 11.37
CA MET A 28 15.07 14.84 10.19
C MET A 28 16.09 15.95 10.47
N GLU A 29 16.02 16.59 11.64
CA GLU A 29 16.97 17.60 12.08
C GLU A 29 18.38 17.00 12.25
N GLY A 30 18.49 15.83 12.90
CA GLY A 30 19.75 15.12 13.04
C GLY A 30 20.39 14.75 11.70
N LEU A 31 19.59 14.37 10.68
CA LEU A 31 20.10 14.15 9.32
C LEU A 31 20.70 15.44 8.71
N HIS A 32 20.09 16.59 8.99
CA HIS A 32 20.63 17.89 8.57
C HIS A 32 21.92 18.25 9.33
N GLU A 33 21.96 18.01 10.64
CA GLU A 33 23.14 18.24 11.49
C GLU A 33 24.36 17.41 11.06
N LEU A 34 24.14 16.24 10.44
CA LEU A 34 25.20 15.44 9.81
C LEU A 34 25.78 16.07 8.53
N GLY A 35 25.34 17.27 8.15
CA GLY A 35 25.83 18.04 7.00
C GLY A 35 25.03 17.84 5.71
N LEU A 36 23.91 17.11 5.74
CA LEU A 36 23.03 16.97 4.58
C LEU A 36 22.26 18.27 4.35
N SER A 37 22.09 18.71 3.10
CA SER A 37 21.15 19.79 2.82
C SER A 37 19.72 19.37 3.16
N TRP A 38 18.85 20.32 3.52
CA TRP A 38 17.46 20.02 3.89
C TRP A 38 16.71 19.15 2.86
N PRO A 39 16.78 19.40 1.54
CA PRO A 39 16.15 18.50 0.56
C PRO A 39 16.68 17.07 0.66
N VAL A 40 17.99 16.89 0.84
CA VAL A 40 18.62 15.56 0.98
C VAL A 40 18.24 14.90 2.30
N ALA A 41 18.15 15.67 3.39
CA ALA A 41 17.68 15.18 4.69
C ALA A 41 16.24 14.67 4.59
N PHE A 42 15.33 15.41 3.94
CA PHE A 42 13.93 14.97 3.73
C PHE A 42 13.84 13.73 2.84
N VAL A 43 14.59 13.68 1.74
CA VAL A 43 14.66 12.49 0.87
C VAL A 43 15.16 11.28 1.65
N SER A 44 16.22 11.45 2.45
CA SER A 44 16.80 10.39 3.28
C SER A 44 15.83 9.92 4.35
N ALA A 45 15.14 10.85 5.03
CA ALA A 45 14.12 10.54 6.02
C ALA A 45 12.94 9.75 5.41
N ALA A 46 12.53 10.07 4.17
CA ALA A 46 11.50 9.32 3.46
C ALA A 46 11.91 7.87 3.18
N VAL A 47 13.16 7.66 2.77
CA VAL A 47 13.72 6.31 2.54
C VAL A 47 13.81 5.55 3.86
N LEU A 48 14.36 6.17 4.90
CA LEU A 48 14.49 5.58 6.23
C LEU A 48 13.14 5.21 6.84
N LEU A 49 12.11 6.04 6.66
CA LEU A 49 10.74 5.73 7.09
C LEU A 49 10.25 4.43 6.46
N ARG A 50 10.48 4.24 5.15
CA ARG A 50 10.09 2.99 4.46
C ARG A 50 10.91 1.80 4.92
N VAL A 51 12.22 1.97 5.10
CA VAL A 51 13.08 0.89 5.62
C VAL A 51 12.64 0.48 7.03
N GLY A 52 12.35 1.45 7.91
CA GLY A 52 11.88 1.21 9.28
C GLY A 52 10.49 0.57 9.34
N THR A 53 9.61 0.88 8.40
CA THR A 53 8.27 0.25 8.29
C THR A 53 8.25 -1.03 7.45
N ALA A 54 9.35 -1.36 6.76
CA ALA A 54 9.42 -2.52 5.88
C ALA A 54 9.15 -3.87 6.55
N PRO A 55 9.63 -4.14 7.79
CA PRO A 55 9.34 -5.42 8.46
C PRO A 55 7.85 -5.71 8.61
N LEU A 56 7.01 -4.69 8.84
CA LEU A 56 5.56 -4.84 8.94
C LEU A 56 4.96 -5.31 7.62
N HIS A 57 5.39 -4.71 6.51
CA HIS A 57 4.96 -5.10 5.17
C HIS A 57 5.46 -6.50 4.77
N VAL A 58 6.70 -6.84 5.09
CA VAL A 58 7.28 -8.19 4.87
C VAL A 58 6.48 -9.24 5.63
N TYR A 59 6.18 -8.98 6.90
CA TYR A 59 5.41 -9.90 7.74
C TYR A 59 3.97 -10.05 7.25
N ALA A 60 3.32 -8.95 6.85
CA ALA A 60 2.00 -9.00 6.24
C ALA A 60 1.96 -9.81 4.94
N GLU A 61 2.99 -9.68 4.09
CA GLU A 61 3.14 -10.48 2.85
C GLU A 61 3.34 -11.97 3.18
N LYS A 62 4.11 -12.29 4.21
CA LYS A 62 4.30 -13.68 4.67
C LYS A 62 2.98 -14.31 5.13
N LEU A 63 2.23 -13.63 6.00
CA LEU A 63 0.92 -14.09 6.45
C LEU A 63 -0.08 -14.22 5.30
N PHE A 64 -0.03 -13.32 4.32
CA PHE A 64 -0.87 -13.42 3.13
C PHE A 64 -0.53 -14.64 2.29
N ALA A 65 0.76 -14.92 2.07
CA ALA A 65 1.19 -16.09 1.34
C ALA A 65 0.74 -17.38 2.04
N GLU A 66 0.91 -17.46 3.36
CA GLU A 66 0.40 -18.58 4.17
C GLU A 66 -1.12 -18.72 4.06
N ARG A 67 -1.88 -17.62 4.18
CA ARG A 67 -3.33 -17.62 4.00
C ARG A 67 -3.74 -18.14 2.63
N LEU A 68 -3.11 -17.67 1.55
CA LEU A 68 -3.48 -18.07 0.19
C LEU A 68 -3.22 -19.56 -0.05
N HIS A 69 -2.08 -20.07 0.40
CA HIS A 69 -1.75 -21.50 0.31
C HIS A 69 -2.70 -22.37 1.14
N ALA A 70 -2.99 -21.98 2.39
CA ALA A 70 -3.93 -22.68 3.25
C ALA A 70 -5.36 -22.66 2.66
N GLN A 71 -5.80 -21.50 2.17
CA GLN A 71 -7.10 -21.35 1.53
C GLN A 71 -7.23 -22.25 0.30
N ASN A 72 -6.19 -22.28 -0.56
CA ASN A 72 -6.18 -23.13 -1.75
C ASN A 72 -6.18 -24.62 -1.38
N PHE A 73 -5.43 -25.01 -0.35
CA PHE A 73 -5.40 -26.39 0.15
C PHE A 73 -6.77 -26.84 0.66
N LEU A 74 -7.40 -26.06 1.55
CA LEU A 74 -8.72 -26.34 2.10
C LEU A 74 -9.78 -26.39 0.99
N THR A 75 -9.77 -25.39 0.11
CA THR A 75 -10.71 -25.30 -1.03
C THR A 75 -10.60 -26.53 -1.93
N ARG A 76 -9.38 -26.93 -2.32
CA ARG A 76 -9.14 -28.13 -3.13
C ARG A 76 -9.60 -29.40 -2.42
N GLY A 77 -9.35 -29.52 -1.12
CA GLY A 77 -9.79 -30.64 -0.30
C GLY A 77 -11.32 -30.78 -0.25
N ILE A 78 -12.04 -29.66 -0.05
CA ILE A 78 -13.50 -29.61 -0.06
C ILE A 78 -14.02 -30.01 -1.45
N LEU A 79 -13.51 -29.40 -2.52
CA LEU A 79 -13.94 -29.70 -3.89
C LEU A 79 -13.73 -31.17 -4.25
N LYS A 80 -12.61 -31.78 -3.84
CA LYS A 80 -12.35 -33.21 -4.05
C LYS A 80 -13.37 -34.09 -3.31
N LYS A 81 -13.66 -33.80 -2.03
CA LYS A 81 -14.68 -34.54 -1.25
C LYS A 81 -16.08 -34.42 -1.86
N VAL A 82 -16.46 -33.24 -2.35
CA VAL A 82 -17.74 -33.03 -3.05
C VAL A 82 -17.77 -33.81 -4.37
N SER A 83 -16.68 -33.76 -5.14
CA SER A 83 -16.53 -34.52 -6.39
C SER A 83 -16.68 -36.02 -6.18
N GLU A 84 -16.04 -36.60 -5.17
CA GLU A 84 -16.15 -38.02 -4.83
C GLU A 84 -17.55 -38.40 -4.34
N ARG A 85 -18.17 -37.56 -3.49
CA ARG A 85 -19.49 -37.83 -2.91
C ARG A 85 -20.61 -37.78 -3.96
N TYR A 86 -20.57 -36.82 -4.86
CA TYR A 86 -21.63 -36.59 -5.86
C TYR A 86 -21.25 -37.06 -7.28
N ARG A 87 -20.06 -37.64 -7.46
CA ARG A 87 -19.51 -38.08 -8.76
C ARG A 87 -19.58 -37.00 -9.83
N VAL A 88 -19.22 -35.77 -9.43
CA VAL A 88 -19.23 -34.58 -10.30
C VAL A 88 -17.82 -34.24 -10.75
N GLU A 89 -17.68 -33.83 -12.00
CA GLU A 89 -16.38 -33.44 -12.55
C GLU A 89 -15.90 -32.11 -11.96
N LEU A 90 -14.61 -32.04 -11.67
CA LEU A 90 -13.92 -30.81 -11.35
C LEU A 90 -13.37 -30.21 -12.64
N GLY A 91 -13.58 -28.92 -12.83
CA GLY A 91 -12.99 -28.20 -13.94
C GLY A 91 -12.46 -26.83 -13.53
N PRO A 92 -11.67 -26.20 -14.40
CA PRO A 92 -11.36 -24.80 -14.23
C PRO A 92 -12.64 -23.96 -14.33
N SER A 93 -12.71 -22.91 -13.52
CA SER A 93 -13.71 -21.83 -13.60
C SER A 93 -13.66 -21.18 -14.99
N LYS A 94 -14.72 -20.44 -15.37
CA LYS A 94 -14.81 -19.75 -16.66
C LYS A 94 -13.61 -18.84 -16.97
N ASP A 95 -12.99 -18.30 -15.92
CA ASP A 95 -11.81 -17.43 -16.00
C ASP A 95 -10.48 -18.19 -15.84
N GLY A 96 -10.48 -19.52 -15.86
CA GLY A 96 -9.30 -20.39 -15.71
C GLY A 96 -8.61 -20.34 -14.33
N SER A 97 -9.03 -19.44 -13.45
CA SER A 97 -8.26 -19.04 -12.27
C SER A 97 -8.45 -19.93 -11.03
N LYS A 98 -9.52 -20.72 -10.98
CA LYS A 98 -9.90 -21.55 -9.82
C LYS A 98 -10.49 -22.87 -10.28
N LEU A 99 -10.40 -23.88 -9.41
CA LEU A 99 -11.13 -25.14 -9.60
C LEU A 99 -12.56 -24.96 -9.09
N GLU A 100 -13.53 -25.42 -9.86
CA GLU A 100 -14.95 -25.38 -9.53
C GLU A 100 -15.60 -26.73 -9.87
N VAL A 101 -16.69 -27.03 -9.16
CA VAL A 101 -17.52 -28.20 -9.46
C VAL A 101 -18.38 -27.87 -10.69
N LYS A 102 -18.25 -28.66 -11.76
CA LYS A 102 -19.11 -28.54 -12.93
C LYS A 102 -20.42 -29.28 -12.64
N THR A 103 -21.44 -28.55 -12.21
CA THR A 103 -22.76 -29.11 -11.94
C THR A 103 -23.86 -28.16 -12.38
N THR A 104 -24.93 -28.73 -12.93
CA THR A 104 -26.19 -28.03 -13.25
C THR A 104 -27.19 -28.18 -12.09
N ASP A 105 -26.90 -29.03 -11.10
CA ASP A 105 -27.79 -29.30 -9.96
C ASP A 105 -27.64 -28.21 -8.88
N PRO A 106 -28.70 -27.44 -8.58
CA PRO A 106 -28.68 -26.40 -7.56
C PRO A 106 -28.39 -26.93 -6.14
N LYS A 107 -28.70 -28.20 -5.85
CA LYS A 107 -28.42 -28.80 -4.53
C LYS A 107 -26.92 -28.98 -4.32
N ILE A 108 -26.21 -29.48 -5.32
CA ILE A 108 -24.76 -29.69 -5.27
C ILE A 108 -24.03 -28.34 -5.21
N ALA A 109 -24.51 -27.35 -5.97
CA ALA A 109 -23.99 -25.99 -5.91
C ALA A 109 -24.13 -25.38 -4.51
N LYS A 110 -25.30 -25.54 -3.88
CA LYS A 110 -25.55 -25.05 -2.52
C LYS A 110 -24.65 -25.74 -1.48
N VAL A 111 -24.55 -27.07 -1.49
CA VAL A 111 -23.67 -27.83 -0.58
C VAL A 111 -22.21 -27.41 -0.74
N THR A 112 -21.76 -27.22 -1.98
CA THR A 112 -20.39 -26.73 -2.27
C THR A 112 -20.19 -25.34 -1.69
N GLN A 113 -21.16 -24.44 -1.91
CA GLN A 113 -21.09 -23.07 -1.40
C GLN A 113 -21.10 -23.01 0.12
N ASP A 114 -21.93 -23.80 0.79
CA ASP A 114 -22.03 -23.87 2.25
C ASP A 114 -20.72 -24.38 2.84
N ALA A 115 -20.13 -25.46 2.29
CA ALA A 115 -18.82 -25.95 2.73
C ALA A 115 -17.69 -24.93 2.50
N LEU A 116 -17.72 -24.18 1.39
CA LEU A 116 -16.72 -23.14 1.13
C LEU A 116 -16.88 -21.92 2.05
N GLN A 117 -18.07 -21.67 2.62
CA GLN A 117 -18.31 -20.61 3.60
C GLN A 117 -17.64 -20.88 4.95
N GLU A 118 -17.27 -22.12 5.25
CA GLU A 118 -16.53 -22.50 6.47
C GLU A 118 -15.01 -22.26 6.34
N VAL A 119 -14.49 -22.07 5.12
CA VAL A 119 -13.05 -21.85 4.90
C VAL A 119 -12.51 -20.62 5.64
N PRO A 120 -13.19 -19.45 5.63
CA PRO A 120 -12.77 -18.30 6.41
C PRO A 120 -12.66 -18.54 7.92
N SER A 121 -13.55 -19.33 8.54
CA SER A 121 -13.48 -19.62 9.98
C SER A 121 -12.33 -20.56 10.30
N MET A 122 -12.11 -21.61 9.50
CA MET A 122 -10.93 -22.49 9.65
C MET A 122 -9.61 -21.73 9.53
N LEU A 123 -9.52 -20.77 8.60
CA LEU A 123 -8.36 -19.89 8.48
C LEU A 123 -8.23 -18.94 9.69
N ALA A 124 -9.35 -18.51 10.27
CA ALA A 124 -9.35 -17.63 11.43
C ALA A 124 -8.82 -18.32 12.69
N GLU A 125 -9.11 -19.61 12.88
CA GLU A 125 -8.58 -20.43 13.99
C GLU A 125 -7.04 -20.49 13.97
N HIS A 126 -6.44 -20.47 12.79
CA HIS A 126 -4.99 -20.45 12.61
C HIS A 126 -4.41 -19.01 12.59
N GLY A 127 -5.22 -18.00 12.94
CA GLY A 127 -4.80 -16.60 12.97
C GLY A 127 -4.59 -15.97 11.59
N LEU A 128 -4.97 -16.63 10.50
CA LEU A 128 -4.77 -16.19 9.12
C LEU A 128 -5.92 -15.31 8.62
N GLN A 129 -6.53 -14.49 9.48
CA GLN A 129 -7.67 -13.64 9.12
C GLN A 129 -7.29 -12.55 8.11
N ALA A 130 -8.13 -12.33 7.09
CA ALA A 130 -7.88 -11.29 6.08
C ALA A 130 -7.80 -9.88 6.69
N ALA A 131 -8.69 -9.57 7.65
CA ALA A 131 -8.72 -8.28 8.34
C ALA A 131 -7.42 -8.01 9.11
N ARG A 132 -6.90 -9.00 9.84
CA ARG A 132 -5.63 -8.89 10.57
C ARG A 132 -4.47 -8.55 9.64
N ILE A 133 -4.36 -9.26 8.52
CA ILE A 133 -3.30 -9.04 7.52
C ILE A 133 -3.42 -7.64 6.90
N GLN A 134 -4.64 -7.20 6.60
CA GLN A 134 -4.89 -5.87 6.06
C GLN A 134 -4.56 -4.77 7.07
N ASN A 135 -4.96 -4.92 8.33
CA ASN A 135 -4.69 -3.95 9.40
C ASN A 135 -3.19 -3.80 9.67
N LEU A 136 -2.43 -4.90 9.59
CA LEU A 136 -0.97 -4.89 9.74
C LEU A 136 -0.28 -4.06 8.66
N LYS A 137 -0.88 -3.88 7.47
CA LYS A 137 -0.36 -2.97 6.45
C LYS A 137 -0.82 -1.54 6.69
N MET A 138 -2.06 -1.38 7.10
CA MET A 138 -2.65 -0.06 7.33
C MET A 138 -2.05 0.64 8.55
N CYS A 139 -1.41 -0.08 9.48
CA CYS A 139 -0.74 0.53 10.63
C CYS A 139 0.45 1.43 10.25
N THR A 140 0.98 1.32 9.02
CA THR A 140 2.02 2.24 8.54
C THR A 140 1.47 3.58 8.06
N VAL A 141 0.15 3.68 7.82
CA VAL A 141 -0.50 4.92 7.36
C VAL A 141 -0.46 6.01 8.43
N PRO A 142 -0.81 5.75 9.71
CA PRO A 142 -0.62 6.73 10.78
C PRO A 142 0.82 7.22 10.91
N ILE A 143 1.81 6.31 10.81
CA ILE A 143 3.23 6.66 10.87
C ILE A 143 3.60 7.64 9.74
N TRP A 144 3.09 7.40 8.53
CA TRP A 144 3.26 8.33 7.40
C TRP A 144 2.58 9.70 7.64
N ILE A 145 1.37 9.71 8.21
CA ILE A 145 0.68 10.97 8.56
C ILE A 145 1.53 11.77 9.55
N PHE A 146 1.96 11.16 10.67
CA PHE A 146 2.80 11.81 11.67
C PHE A 146 4.14 12.27 11.09
N SER A 147 4.75 11.50 10.17
CA SER A 147 5.97 11.94 9.47
C SER A 147 5.76 13.20 8.61
N SER A 148 4.55 13.39 8.07
CA SER A 148 4.21 14.59 7.30
C SER A 148 4.00 15.81 8.21
N PHE A 149 3.45 15.59 9.41
CA PHE A 149 3.41 16.62 10.45
C PHE A 149 4.83 16.97 10.95
N ALA A 150 5.72 15.99 11.07
CA ALA A 150 7.11 16.23 11.47
C ALA A 150 7.83 17.12 10.47
N LEU A 151 7.70 16.80 9.17
CA LEU A 151 8.19 17.67 8.10
C LEU A 151 7.59 19.08 8.18
N ARG A 152 6.27 19.17 8.42
CA ARG A 152 5.58 20.46 8.58
C ARG A 152 6.16 21.26 9.75
N ASN A 153 6.48 20.62 10.86
CA ASN A 153 7.03 21.30 12.03
C ASN A 153 8.43 21.84 11.75
N VAL A 154 9.28 21.05 11.08
CA VAL A 154 10.62 21.49 10.65
C VAL A 154 10.56 22.73 9.76
N ILE A 155 9.68 22.76 8.76
CA ILE A 155 9.64 23.87 7.80
C ILE A 155 8.96 25.14 8.36
N ASN A 156 8.16 25.00 9.42
CA ASN A 156 7.49 26.11 10.10
C ASN A 156 8.18 26.48 11.42
N SER A 157 9.33 25.89 11.75
CA SER A 157 10.05 26.24 12.97
C SER A 157 10.56 27.68 12.89
N ASP A 158 10.57 28.38 14.02
CA ASP A 158 10.97 29.79 14.13
C ASP A 158 12.36 30.08 13.56
N PHE A 159 13.23 29.07 13.58
CA PHE A 159 14.48 29.07 12.83
C PHE A 159 14.17 28.69 11.38
N HIS A 160 13.66 29.64 10.57
CA HIS A 160 13.40 29.40 9.15
C HIS A 160 14.65 28.81 8.50
N PRO A 161 14.70 27.50 8.24
CA PRO A 161 15.87 26.95 7.63
C PRO A 161 15.88 27.52 6.22
N SER A 162 16.99 28.12 5.78
CA SER A 162 17.12 28.45 4.36
C SER A 162 17.19 27.11 3.61
N VAL A 163 16.03 26.54 3.28
CA VAL A 163 15.92 25.30 2.52
C VAL A 163 16.28 25.69 1.10
N ALA A 164 17.58 25.63 0.81
CA ALA A 164 18.11 26.01 -0.49
C ALA A 164 17.32 25.32 -1.61
N GLY A 165 17.04 26.08 -2.65
CA GLY A 165 16.50 25.55 -3.89
C GLY A 165 17.37 24.42 -4.44
N ALA A 166 16.75 23.50 -5.16
CA ALA A 166 17.46 22.45 -5.89
C ALA A 166 16.79 22.22 -7.24
N LEU A 167 17.60 21.86 -8.24
CA LEU A 167 17.15 21.62 -9.61
C LEU A 167 16.43 22.85 -10.19
N TRP A 168 15.16 22.71 -10.56
CA TRP A 168 14.32 23.78 -11.13
C TRP A 168 13.56 24.61 -10.08
N ILE A 169 13.72 24.29 -8.79
CA ILE A 169 13.01 24.95 -7.68
C ILE A 169 13.97 25.94 -7.02
N PRO A 170 13.74 27.26 -7.12
CA PRO A 170 14.62 28.28 -6.54
C PRO A 170 14.57 28.33 -5.00
N ASP A 171 13.40 28.06 -4.43
CA ASP A 171 13.16 28.00 -2.99
C ASP A 171 12.20 26.84 -2.69
N MET A 172 12.65 25.91 -1.84
CA MET A 172 11.88 24.72 -1.48
C MET A 172 10.76 25.01 -0.47
N LEU A 173 10.76 26.19 0.15
CA LEU A 173 9.66 26.68 0.98
C LEU A 173 8.56 27.34 0.15
N ALA A 174 8.84 27.69 -1.11
CA ALA A 174 7.83 28.15 -2.06
C ALA A 174 7.16 26.96 -2.78
N PRO A 175 5.94 27.14 -3.32
CA PRO A 175 5.32 26.17 -4.22
C PRO A 175 6.16 25.92 -5.48
N ASP A 176 6.06 24.71 -6.06
CA ASP A 176 6.75 24.38 -7.31
C ASP A 176 6.21 25.22 -8.48
N PRO A 177 7.01 26.11 -9.08
CA PRO A 177 6.56 27.02 -10.13
C PRO A 177 6.09 26.32 -11.40
N TYR A 178 6.52 25.08 -11.64
CA TYR A 178 6.21 24.32 -12.85
C TYR A 178 5.26 23.14 -12.62
N PHE A 179 4.76 22.95 -11.39
CA PHE A 179 3.85 21.85 -11.00
C PHE A 179 4.40 20.44 -11.25
N VAL A 180 5.72 20.27 -11.44
CA VAL A 180 6.35 18.99 -11.73
C VAL A 180 6.23 18.04 -10.53
N LEU A 181 6.55 18.51 -9.33
CA LEU A 181 6.46 17.71 -8.10
C LEU A 181 5.03 17.31 -7.75
N PRO A 182 4.03 18.21 -7.68
CA PRO A 182 2.63 17.82 -7.44
C PRO A 182 2.14 16.74 -8.40
N VAL A 183 2.38 16.90 -9.71
CA VAL A 183 1.97 15.91 -10.72
C VAL A 183 2.70 14.58 -10.51
N ALA A 184 4.01 14.61 -10.25
CA ALA A 184 4.80 13.42 -9.98
C ALA A 184 4.28 12.66 -8.75
N VAL A 185 3.94 13.35 -7.66
CA VAL A 185 3.33 12.71 -6.48
C VAL A 185 2.01 12.05 -6.84
N GLY A 186 1.16 12.71 -7.64
CA GLY A 186 -0.10 12.13 -8.11
C GLY A 186 0.13 10.82 -8.88
N VAL A 187 1.05 10.82 -9.83
CA VAL A 187 1.38 9.64 -10.65
C VAL A 187 1.99 8.52 -9.82
N PHE A 188 3.04 8.80 -9.04
CA PHE A 188 3.73 7.77 -8.25
C PHE A 188 2.90 7.29 -7.07
N GLY A 189 2.09 8.16 -6.47
CA GLY A 189 1.09 7.80 -5.46
C GLY A 189 0.05 6.84 -6.03
N PHE A 190 -0.50 7.15 -7.20
CA PHE A 190 -1.41 6.24 -7.91
C PHE A 190 -0.75 4.89 -8.24
N LEU A 191 0.46 4.90 -8.80
CA LEU A 191 1.20 3.68 -9.13
C LEU A 191 1.51 2.82 -7.90
N ASN A 192 1.84 3.45 -6.77
CA ASN A 192 2.05 2.76 -5.51
C ASN A 192 0.77 2.05 -5.03
N LEU A 193 -0.38 2.74 -5.03
CA LEU A 193 -1.65 2.14 -4.65
C LEU A 193 -2.09 1.05 -5.63
N TYR A 194 -1.93 1.30 -6.93
CA TYR A 194 -2.25 0.36 -7.99
C TYR A 194 -1.42 -0.93 -7.88
N SER A 195 -0.12 -0.80 -7.61
CA SER A 195 0.79 -1.92 -7.34
C SER A 195 0.31 -2.77 -6.16
N GLN A 196 0.04 -2.13 -5.02
CA GLN A 196 -0.40 -2.83 -3.82
C GLN A 196 -1.72 -3.59 -4.04
N ARG A 197 -2.62 -3.07 -4.87
CA ARG A 197 -3.85 -3.80 -5.22
C ARG A 197 -3.58 -5.02 -6.09
N LYS A 198 -2.75 -4.91 -7.13
CA LYS A 198 -2.49 -6.00 -8.10
C LYS A 198 -1.88 -7.24 -7.43
N ILE A 199 -1.17 -7.06 -6.33
CA ILE A 199 -0.54 -8.15 -5.56
C ILE A 199 -1.60 -8.95 -4.76
N TYR A 200 -2.77 -8.36 -4.44
CA TYR A 200 -3.77 -8.93 -3.54
C TYR A 200 -5.18 -9.09 -4.15
N PRO A 201 -5.33 -9.79 -5.28
CA PRO A 201 -6.63 -9.93 -5.96
C PRO A 201 -7.65 -10.82 -5.23
N GLY A 202 -7.30 -11.42 -4.09
CA GLY A 202 -8.08 -12.47 -3.42
C GLY A 202 -9.12 -12.01 -2.39
N VAL A 203 -9.13 -10.74 -1.97
CA VAL A 203 -10.06 -10.26 -0.92
C VAL A 203 -11.36 -9.68 -1.51
N ILE A 204 -11.36 -9.24 -2.76
CA ILE A 204 -12.49 -8.51 -3.35
C ILE A 204 -12.75 -9.07 -4.75
N LYS A 205 -13.91 -9.70 -4.94
CA LYS A 205 -14.39 -10.13 -6.26
C LYS A 205 -14.39 -8.93 -7.21
N THR A 206 -13.94 -9.14 -8.44
CA THR A 206 -13.90 -8.15 -9.52
C THR A 206 -15.33 -7.79 -9.94
N THR A 207 -15.93 -6.83 -9.23
CA THR A 207 -17.30 -6.33 -9.47
C THR A 207 -17.21 -4.89 -9.99
N MET A 208 -18.24 -4.40 -10.68
CA MET A 208 -18.39 -2.99 -11.12
C MET A 208 -18.05 -1.95 -10.01
N LYS A 209 -18.23 -2.32 -8.74
CA LYS A 209 -17.80 -1.56 -7.55
C LYS A 209 -16.28 -1.26 -7.49
N GLN A 210 -15.44 -2.06 -8.15
CA GLN A 210 -13.99 -1.84 -8.23
C GLN A 210 -13.62 -0.77 -9.27
N LYS A 211 -14.25 -0.80 -10.46
CA LYS A 211 -14.03 0.26 -11.47
C LYS A 211 -14.47 1.63 -10.94
N SER A 212 -15.57 1.69 -10.18
CA SER A 212 -15.99 2.91 -9.51
C SER A 212 -15.03 3.34 -8.41
N TYR A 213 -14.49 2.40 -7.62
CA TYR A 213 -13.48 2.69 -6.62
C TYR A 213 -12.19 3.22 -7.25
N ASP A 214 -11.77 2.69 -8.40
CA ASP A 214 -10.59 3.14 -9.14
C ASP A 214 -10.77 4.55 -9.69
N ALA A 215 -11.96 4.86 -10.22
CA ALA A 215 -12.31 6.21 -10.65
C ALA A 215 -12.33 7.19 -9.47
N VAL A 216 -12.87 6.77 -8.31
CA VAL A 216 -12.87 7.58 -7.09
C VAL A 216 -11.45 7.80 -6.59
N LEU A 217 -10.61 6.76 -6.56
CA LEU A 217 -9.22 6.87 -6.14
C LEU A 217 -8.44 7.80 -7.08
N ALA A 218 -8.62 7.64 -8.40
CA ALA A 218 -8.03 8.52 -9.41
C ALA A 218 -8.46 9.98 -9.22
N PHE A 219 -9.75 10.22 -8.99
CA PHE A 219 -10.30 11.54 -8.67
C PHE A 219 -9.68 12.13 -7.40
N PHE A 220 -9.57 11.36 -6.32
CA PHE A 220 -8.92 11.80 -5.08
C PHE A 220 -7.43 12.12 -5.29
N THR A 221 -6.69 11.34 -6.08
CA THR A 221 -5.31 11.70 -6.44
C THR A 221 -5.25 12.99 -7.24
N MET A 222 -6.14 13.22 -8.22
CA MET A 222 -6.18 14.48 -8.96
C MET A 222 -6.49 15.68 -8.05
N PHE A 223 -7.44 15.52 -7.13
CA PHE A 223 -7.74 16.54 -6.13
C PHE A 223 -6.55 16.79 -5.18
N ALA A 224 -5.88 15.73 -4.73
CA ALA A 224 -4.67 15.86 -3.93
C ALA A 224 -3.57 16.64 -4.65
N VAL A 225 -3.40 16.45 -5.96
CA VAL A 225 -2.44 17.23 -6.78
C VAL A 225 -2.75 18.73 -6.72
N THR A 226 -4.03 19.12 -6.77
CA THR A 226 -4.41 20.55 -6.67
C THR A 226 -4.07 21.17 -5.32
N ILE A 227 -4.19 20.39 -4.23
CA ILE A 227 -3.78 20.84 -2.89
C ILE A 227 -2.25 20.94 -2.82
N MET A 228 -1.55 19.92 -3.28
CA MET A 228 -0.07 19.86 -3.26
C MET A 228 0.58 21.00 -4.06
N ALA A 229 -0.09 21.46 -5.12
CA ALA A 229 0.35 22.60 -5.92
C ALA A 229 0.44 23.92 -5.13
N GLN A 230 -0.22 24.02 -3.98
CA GLN A 230 -0.20 25.20 -3.11
C GLN A 230 0.70 25.03 -1.88
N LEU A 231 1.29 23.84 -1.70
CA LEU A 231 2.16 23.55 -0.57
C LEU A 231 3.63 23.87 -0.91
N PRO A 232 4.45 24.18 0.11
CA PRO A 232 5.91 24.25 -0.03
C PRO A 232 6.47 23.01 -0.74
N ALA A 233 7.33 23.20 -1.75
CA ALA A 233 7.82 22.15 -2.64
C ALA A 233 8.53 20.99 -1.92
N CYS A 234 9.10 21.23 -0.73
CA CYS A 234 9.65 20.20 0.14
C CYS A 234 8.63 19.13 0.56
N ILE A 235 7.35 19.47 0.73
CA ILE A 235 6.29 18.53 1.10
C ILE A 235 5.99 17.56 -0.05
N PRO A 236 5.65 18.03 -1.28
CA PRO A 236 5.53 17.14 -2.43
C PRO A 236 6.79 16.31 -2.70
N LEU A 237 8.00 16.88 -2.54
CA LEU A 237 9.25 16.13 -2.70
C LEU A 237 9.33 14.94 -1.73
N TYR A 238 9.04 15.18 -0.45
CA TYR A 238 9.01 14.15 0.57
C TYR A 238 7.99 13.04 0.23
N TRP A 239 6.76 13.42 -0.13
CA TRP A 239 5.70 12.46 -0.49
C TRP A 239 6.02 11.68 -1.77
N LEU A 240 6.66 12.31 -2.75
CA LEU A 240 7.14 11.64 -3.95
C LEU A 240 8.12 10.54 -3.59
N MET A 241 9.08 10.83 -2.71
CA MET A 241 10.06 9.85 -2.25
C MET A 241 9.41 8.73 -1.45
N VAL A 242 8.51 9.03 -0.52
CA VAL A 242 7.76 8.01 0.24
C VAL A 242 6.93 7.11 -0.69
N SER A 243 6.33 7.67 -1.74
CA SER A 243 5.51 6.91 -2.70
C SER A 243 6.36 6.04 -3.62
N THR A 244 7.47 6.60 -4.13
CA THR A 244 8.41 5.89 -5.01
C THR A 244 9.09 4.73 -4.30
N THR A 245 9.58 4.95 -3.08
CA THR A 245 10.18 3.89 -2.25
C THR A 245 9.17 2.83 -1.82
N GLY A 246 7.93 3.23 -1.51
CA GLY A 246 6.84 2.29 -1.25
C GLY A 246 6.49 1.43 -2.47
N MET A 247 6.43 2.03 -3.66
CA MET A 247 6.24 1.31 -4.91
C MET A 247 7.40 0.35 -5.16
N ALA A 248 8.65 0.79 -5.00
CA ALA A 248 9.84 -0.03 -5.15
C ALA A 248 9.81 -1.23 -4.19
N GLN A 249 9.50 -1.00 -2.92
CA GLN A 249 9.33 -2.05 -1.92
C GLN A 249 8.27 -3.07 -2.36
N ALA A 250 7.10 -2.62 -2.82
CA ALA A 250 6.05 -3.51 -3.30
C ALA A 250 6.49 -4.36 -4.50
N GLN A 251 7.26 -3.80 -5.46
CA GLN A 251 7.78 -4.58 -6.58
C GLN A 251 8.89 -5.55 -6.17
N LEU A 252 9.79 -5.13 -5.28
CA LEU A 252 10.84 -5.99 -4.74
C LEU A 252 10.24 -7.20 -4.03
N LEU A 253 9.19 -6.99 -3.23
CA LEU A 253 8.49 -8.08 -2.56
C LEU A 253 7.79 -9.05 -3.50
N ARG A 254 7.60 -8.75 -4.80
CA ARG A 254 7.08 -9.70 -5.79
C ARG A 254 8.17 -10.52 -6.49
N HIS A 255 9.42 -10.11 -6.34
CA HIS A 255 10.51 -10.77 -7.04
C HIS A 255 10.89 -12.09 -6.32
N PRO A 256 10.90 -13.25 -7.02
CA PRO A 256 11.09 -14.56 -6.38
C PRO A 256 12.36 -14.66 -5.53
N LYS A 257 13.48 -14.07 -5.97
CA LYS A 257 14.73 -14.09 -5.19
C LYS A 257 14.60 -13.31 -3.88
N ILE A 258 13.92 -12.16 -3.90
CA ILE A 258 13.74 -11.32 -2.72
C ILE A 258 12.78 -12.00 -1.75
N LYS A 259 11.70 -12.61 -2.24
CA LYS A 259 10.82 -13.44 -1.41
C LYS A 259 11.54 -14.60 -0.74
N GLY A 260 12.42 -15.26 -1.49
CA GLY A 260 13.27 -16.34 -0.96
C GLY A 260 14.11 -15.89 0.22
N ILE A 261 14.73 -14.72 0.14
CA ILE A 261 15.52 -14.12 1.24
C ILE A 261 14.65 -13.93 2.51
N PHE A 262 13.40 -13.47 2.35
CA PHE A 262 12.49 -13.25 3.47
C PHE A 262 11.67 -14.50 3.87
N GLY A 263 11.93 -15.66 3.27
CA GLY A 263 11.19 -16.90 3.54
C GLY A 263 9.69 -16.81 3.23
N ILE A 264 9.30 -15.98 2.25
CA ILE A 264 7.91 -15.82 1.84
C ILE A 264 7.57 -16.89 0.80
N LYS A 265 6.46 -17.61 1.02
CA LYS A 265 5.98 -18.62 0.06
C LYS A 265 5.63 -17.97 -1.29
N ALA A 266 5.93 -18.67 -2.38
CA ALA A 266 5.65 -18.19 -3.73
C ALA A 266 4.15 -17.92 -3.93
N LEU A 267 3.82 -16.81 -4.56
CA LEU A 267 2.46 -16.41 -4.91
C LEU A 267 2.27 -16.47 -6.43
N PRO A 268 1.02 -16.70 -6.91
CA PRO A 268 0.69 -16.60 -8.34
C PRO A 268 0.92 -15.19 -8.92
N THR A 269 1.07 -14.17 -8.08
CA THR A 269 1.31 -12.77 -8.47
C THR A 269 2.79 -12.40 -8.59
N ASP A 270 3.68 -13.34 -8.26
CA ASP A 270 5.13 -13.16 -8.33
C ASP A 270 5.60 -13.11 -9.77
N SER A 271 6.64 -12.31 -10.01
CA SER A 271 7.20 -12.14 -11.34
C SER A 271 8.68 -11.81 -11.27
N THR A 272 9.46 -12.33 -12.22
CA THR A 272 10.86 -11.94 -12.44
C THR A 272 10.98 -10.54 -13.06
N THR A 273 9.90 -10.01 -13.63
CA THR A 273 9.81 -8.66 -14.21
C THR A 273 8.63 -7.87 -13.61
N PRO A 274 8.61 -7.62 -12.29
CA PRO A 274 7.41 -7.14 -11.59
C PRO A 274 6.97 -5.74 -12.05
N ILE A 275 7.92 -4.85 -12.39
CA ILE A 275 7.66 -3.52 -12.95
C ILE A 275 7.02 -3.61 -14.33
N ARG A 276 7.60 -4.39 -15.25
CA ARG A 276 7.05 -4.61 -16.59
C ARG A 276 5.63 -5.18 -16.52
N ASP A 277 5.42 -6.12 -15.61
CA ASP A 277 4.15 -6.80 -15.45
C ASP A 277 3.12 -5.94 -14.72
N LEU A 278 3.51 -4.82 -14.11
CA LEU A 278 2.56 -3.82 -13.60
C LEU A 278 1.74 -3.23 -14.75
N PHE A 279 2.41 -2.90 -15.86
CA PHE A 279 1.82 -2.25 -17.04
C PHE A 279 1.23 -3.23 -18.05
N LYS A 280 1.56 -4.52 -17.98
CA LYS A 280 0.89 -5.54 -18.78
C LYS A 280 -0.50 -5.83 -18.21
N MET A 281 -1.52 -5.78 -19.07
CA MET A 281 -2.82 -6.37 -18.75
C MET A 281 -2.62 -7.86 -18.47
N ARG A 282 -3.24 -8.35 -17.40
CA ARG A 282 -3.25 -9.79 -17.14
C ARG A 282 -4.08 -10.40 -18.26
N ASN A 283 -3.45 -11.10 -19.20
CA ASN A 283 -4.20 -12.00 -20.07
C ASN A 283 -4.81 -13.03 -19.12
N VAL A 284 -6.12 -12.92 -18.92
CA VAL A 284 -6.93 -13.86 -18.13
C VAL A 284 -7.09 -15.12 -18.95
#